data_AF-A0A6C0ADF2-F1
#
_entry.id   AF-A0A6C0ADF2-F1
#
_cell.length_a   1.000
_cell.length_b   1.000
_cell.length_c   1.000
_cell.angle_alpha   90.00
_cell.angle_beta   90.00
_cell.angle_gamma   90.00
#
_symmetry.space_group_name_H-M   'P 1'
#
loop_
_entity.id
_entity.type
_entity.pdbx_description
1 polymer ?
#
loop_
_entity_poly.entity_id
_entity_poly.type
_entity_poly.pdbx_seq_one_letter_code
_entity_poly.pdbx_strand_id
1 'polypeptide(L)'
;MSNFQGAISGKQRYLYVLELKDGFYYVGSTNNLERRYKQHLEGKSSAQWTKLHPPIKMIHTQEMFEDHEENNLTVYYMKKIKGGINKVRGGNYCKEKLKYRIFCGLKKRLKYITTDMSLKEINDIFCEFKMAKYDTKIETIESKLLKKLYIEEEDVKDEDIKNFDLNLIRDEEKKKEKKKSRIVKN
;
A
#
# COMPACT_ATOMS: atom_id res chain seq x y z
N MET A 1 -29.50 5.63 29.96
CA MET A 1 -29.19 5.28 28.56
C MET A 1 -28.94 6.58 27.82
N SER A 2 -27.70 7.06 27.83
CA SER A 2 -27.31 8.33 27.20
C SER A 2 -26.92 8.08 25.75
N ASN A 3 -27.77 8.54 24.82
CA ASN A 3 -27.51 8.55 23.38
C ASN A 3 -26.30 9.42 23.07
N PHE A 4 -25.16 8.79 22.81
CA PHE A 4 -23.98 9.46 22.29
C PHE A 4 -24.13 9.60 20.77
N GLN A 5 -24.98 10.53 20.33
CA GLN A 5 -25.01 10.97 18.94
C GLN A 5 -23.83 11.93 18.73
N GLY A 6 -22.62 11.37 18.67
CA GLY A 6 -21.43 12.11 18.28
C GLY A 6 -21.60 12.58 16.83
N ALA A 7 -21.59 13.90 16.62
CA ALA A 7 -21.65 14.49 15.29
C ALA A 7 -20.41 14.08 14.48
N ILE A 8 -20.55 13.11 13.58
CA ILE A 8 -19.52 12.83 12.56
C ILE A 8 -19.69 13.86 11.45
N SER A 9 -19.10 15.04 11.66
CA SER A 9 -18.94 16.09 10.64
C SER A 9 -17.84 15.69 9.62
N GLY A 10 -17.92 14.47 9.08
CA GLY A 10 -17.07 13.98 8.00
C GLY A 10 -17.81 14.09 6.68
N LYS A 11 -17.20 14.69 5.66
CA LYS A 11 -17.78 14.73 4.31
C LYS A 11 -17.94 13.29 3.80
N GLN A 12 -19.17 12.85 3.53
CA GLN A 12 -19.44 11.49 3.06
C GLN A 12 -18.63 11.17 1.81
N ARG A 13 -17.80 10.13 1.91
CA ARG A 13 -16.97 9.61 0.83
C ARG A 13 -17.34 8.16 0.59
N TYR A 14 -17.10 7.74 -0.65
CA TYR A 14 -17.37 6.40 -1.13
C TYR A 14 -16.10 5.84 -1.76
N LEU A 15 -15.85 4.57 -1.49
CA LEU A 15 -14.92 3.75 -2.25
C LEU A 15 -15.64 3.12 -3.42
N TYR A 16 -14.93 2.95 -4.53
CA TYR A 16 -15.43 2.22 -5.69
C TYR A 16 -14.33 1.41 -6.36
N VAL A 17 -14.75 0.37 -7.07
CA VAL A 17 -13.87 -0.43 -7.92
C VAL A 17 -14.44 -0.51 -9.33
N LEU A 18 -13.60 -0.18 -10.31
CA LEU A 18 -13.89 -0.31 -11.72
C LEU A 18 -13.23 -1.57 -12.26
N GLU A 19 -14.00 -2.35 -12.99
CA GLU A 19 -13.47 -3.32 -13.94
C GLU A 19 -13.13 -2.57 -15.24
N LEU A 20 -11.92 -2.76 -15.72
CA LEU A 20 -11.39 -2.14 -16.92
C LEU A 20 -11.18 -3.21 -18.01
N LYS A 21 -10.94 -2.75 -19.25
CA LYS A 21 -10.53 -3.64 -20.35
C LYS A 21 -9.35 -4.53 -19.98
N ASP A 22 -9.26 -5.69 -20.63
CA ASP A 22 -8.18 -6.69 -20.48
C ASP A 22 -7.96 -7.23 -19.05
N GLY A 23 -9.02 -7.21 -18.22
CA GLY A 23 -8.99 -7.72 -16.86
C GLY A 23 -8.15 -6.87 -15.90
N PHE A 24 -8.01 -5.57 -16.20
CA PHE A 24 -7.41 -4.60 -15.29
C PHE A 24 -8.48 -4.03 -14.34
N TYR A 25 -8.05 -3.54 -13.18
CA TYR A 25 -8.95 -2.96 -12.18
C TYR A 25 -8.39 -1.66 -11.63
N TYR A 26 -9.30 -0.77 -11.24
CA TYR A 26 -8.97 0.48 -10.56
C TYR A 26 -9.82 0.65 -9.31
N VAL A 27 -9.15 0.94 -8.19
CA VAL A 27 -9.79 1.29 -6.91
C VAL A 27 -9.61 2.78 -6.70
N GLY A 28 -10.68 3.47 -6.31
CA GLY A 28 -10.65 4.90 -6.03
C GLY A 28 -11.64 5.32 -4.96
N SER A 29 -11.50 6.58 -4.52
CA SER A 29 -12.45 7.23 -3.61
C SER A 29 -13.06 8.49 -4.23
N THR A 30 -14.30 8.81 -3.84
CA THR A 30 -14.98 10.04 -4.27
C THR A 30 -16.12 10.42 -3.35
N ASN A 31 -16.54 11.68 -3.39
CA ASN A 31 -17.77 12.14 -2.74
C ASN A 31 -19.00 12.09 -3.68
N ASN A 32 -18.82 11.74 -4.95
CA ASN A 32 -19.90 11.61 -5.92
C ASN A 32 -19.53 10.55 -6.97
N LEU A 33 -20.12 9.36 -6.82
CA LEU A 33 -19.84 8.17 -7.64
C LEU A 33 -20.21 8.37 -9.10
N GLU A 34 -21.41 8.88 -9.37
CA GLU A 34 -21.93 9.08 -10.73
C GLU A 34 -21.05 10.04 -11.53
N ARG A 35 -20.74 11.21 -10.96
CA ARG A 35 -19.86 12.19 -11.58
C ARG A 35 -18.48 11.61 -11.85
N ARG A 36 -17.92 10.87 -10.89
CA ARG A 36 -16.57 10.29 -11.02
C ARG A 36 -16.55 9.20 -12.09
N TYR A 37 -17.58 8.36 -12.15
CA TYR A 37 -17.70 7.32 -13.16
C TYR A 37 -17.79 7.92 -14.56
N LYS A 38 -18.63 8.94 -14.74
CA LYS A 38 -18.73 9.68 -16.01
C LYS A 38 -17.39 10.31 -16.42
N GLN A 39 -16.65 10.89 -15.49
CA GLN A 39 -15.31 11.41 -15.76
C GLN A 39 -14.36 10.33 -16.29
N HIS A 40 -14.38 9.13 -15.72
CA HIS A 40 -13.59 7.99 -16.19
C HIS A 40 -14.00 7.53 -17.60
N LEU A 41 -15.30 7.48 -17.90
CA LEU A 41 -15.80 7.12 -19.23
C LEU A 41 -15.40 8.14 -20.30
N GLU A 42 -15.44 9.43 -19.96
CA GLU A 42 -15.07 10.52 -20.88
C GLU A 42 -13.55 10.73 -21.00
N GLY A 43 -12.74 10.04 -20.20
CA GLY A 43 -11.28 10.23 -20.13
C GLY A 43 -10.84 11.60 -19.58
N LYS A 44 -11.79 12.44 -19.12
CA LYS A 44 -11.52 13.78 -18.57
C LYS A 44 -11.15 13.65 -17.09
N SER A 45 -10.04 14.26 -16.68
CA SER A 45 -9.54 14.23 -15.29
C SER A 45 -9.41 12.83 -14.65
N SER A 46 -9.23 11.82 -15.52
CA SER A 46 -9.13 10.41 -15.13
C SER A 46 -7.71 10.04 -14.73
N ALA A 47 -7.58 9.07 -13.83
CA ALA A 47 -6.29 8.47 -13.52
C ALA A 47 -5.66 7.93 -14.81
N GLN A 48 -4.34 8.09 -14.96
CA GLN A 48 -3.59 7.61 -16.14
C GLN A 48 -3.90 6.13 -16.43
N TRP A 49 -4.04 5.31 -15.39
CA TRP A 49 -4.41 3.91 -15.49
C TRP A 49 -5.73 3.67 -16.21
N THR A 50 -6.78 4.43 -15.85
CA THR A 50 -8.10 4.32 -16.48
C THR A 50 -8.17 4.94 -17.88
N LYS A 51 -7.19 5.77 -18.26
CA LYS A 51 -7.03 6.23 -19.64
C LYS A 51 -6.40 5.17 -20.52
N LEU A 52 -5.40 4.46 -19.98
CA LEU A 52 -4.73 3.34 -20.66
C LEU A 52 -5.65 2.12 -20.79
N HIS A 53 -6.46 1.86 -19.75
CA HIS A 53 -7.42 0.77 -19.69
C HIS A 53 -8.83 1.34 -19.45
N PRO A 54 -9.64 1.55 -20.50
CA PRO A 54 -10.97 2.13 -20.37
C PRO A 54 -11.88 1.32 -19.42
N PRO A 55 -12.70 1.98 -18.59
CA PRO A 55 -13.66 1.30 -17.74
C PRO A 55 -14.72 0.53 -18.55
N ILE A 56 -15.10 -0.64 -18.03
CA ILE A 56 -16.23 -1.44 -18.52
C ILE A 56 -17.44 -1.21 -17.61
N LYS A 57 -17.26 -1.37 -16.29
CA LYS A 57 -18.33 -1.21 -15.29
C LYS A 57 -17.79 -0.97 -13.89
N MET A 58 -18.64 -0.42 -13.03
CA MET A 58 -18.39 -0.33 -11.59
C MET A 58 -18.88 -1.63 -10.92
N ILE A 59 -17.97 -2.33 -10.24
CA ILE A 59 -18.23 -3.68 -9.68
C ILE A 59 -18.35 -3.70 -8.16
N HIS A 60 -17.94 -2.63 -7.49
CA HIS A 60 -18.01 -2.53 -6.03
C HIS A 60 -18.12 -1.06 -5.64
N THR A 61 -18.93 -0.79 -4.63
CA THR A 61 -19.05 0.51 -3.97
C THR A 61 -19.30 0.30 -2.49
N GLN A 62 -18.69 1.12 -1.64
CA GLN A 62 -18.98 1.14 -0.21
C GLN A 62 -18.74 2.53 0.37
N GLU A 63 -19.31 2.81 1.53
CA GLU A 63 -18.97 4.02 2.28
C GLU A 63 -17.52 3.98 2.77
N MET A 64 -16.91 5.16 2.87
CA MET A 64 -15.54 5.35 3.32
C MET A 64 -15.55 6.18 4.59
N PHE A 65 -15.00 5.62 5.65
CA PHE A 65 -14.89 6.23 6.97
C PHE A 65 -13.47 6.70 7.27
N GLU A 66 -12.45 6.03 6.72
CA GLU A 66 -11.05 6.39 6.94
C GLU A 66 -10.23 6.45 5.64
N ASP A 67 -9.27 7.38 5.58
CA ASP A 67 -8.41 7.61 4.40
C ASP A 67 -7.60 6.38 3.97
N HIS A 68 -7.31 5.47 4.90
CA HIS A 68 -6.49 4.30 4.63
C HIS A 68 -7.27 3.14 3.99
N GLU A 69 -8.61 3.18 3.99
CA GLU A 69 -9.45 2.11 3.46
C GLU A 69 -9.29 1.94 1.93
N GLU A 70 -9.05 3.03 1.18
CA GLU A 70 -8.79 2.95 -0.26
C GLU A 70 -7.56 2.08 -0.57
N ASN A 71 -6.50 2.26 0.21
CA ASN A 71 -5.28 1.46 0.07
C ASN A 71 -5.51 0.01 0.48
N ASN A 72 -6.27 -0.24 1.56
CA ASN A 72 -6.58 -1.60 2.00
C ASN A 72 -7.40 -2.35 0.94
N LEU A 73 -8.42 -1.71 0.39
CA LEU A 73 -9.24 -2.25 -0.68
C LEU A 73 -8.42 -2.54 -1.94
N THR A 74 -7.49 -1.64 -2.29
CA THR A 74 -6.55 -1.86 -3.40
C THR A 74 -5.71 -3.12 -3.18
N VAL A 75 -5.16 -3.30 -1.97
CA VAL A 75 -4.35 -4.49 -1.63
C VAL A 75 -5.20 -5.76 -1.63
N TYR A 76 -6.44 -5.69 -1.14
CA TYR A 76 -7.40 -6.80 -1.21
C TYR A 76 -7.61 -7.25 -2.66
N TYR A 77 -7.92 -6.32 -3.58
CA TYR A 77 -8.08 -6.65 -5.00
C TYR A 77 -6.77 -7.14 -5.65
N MET A 78 -5.61 -6.58 -5.29
CA MET A 78 -4.31 -7.10 -5.74
C MET A 78 -4.04 -8.53 -5.29
N LYS A 79 -4.63 -8.98 -4.17
CA LYS A 79 -4.50 -10.37 -3.75
C LYS A 79 -5.50 -11.29 -4.47
N LYS A 80 -6.75 -10.84 -4.62
CA LYS A 80 -7.85 -11.63 -5.19
C LYS A 80 -7.76 -11.82 -6.70
N ILE A 81 -7.29 -10.79 -7.43
CA ILE A 81 -7.25 -10.82 -8.89
C ILE A 81 -6.00 -11.55 -9.40
N LYS A 82 -6.18 -12.42 -10.39
CA LYS A 82 -5.07 -13.07 -11.11
C LYS A 82 -4.21 -11.99 -11.81
N GLY A 83 -2.92 -11.98 -11.51
CA GLY A 83 -1.98 -10.94 -11.97
C GLY A 83 -1.76 -9.82 -10.96
N GLY A 84 -2.59 -9.72 -9.92
CA GLY A 84 -2.38 -8.93 -8.71
C GLY A 84 -1.85 -7.52 -8.92
N ILE A 85 -0.64 -7.24 -8.40
CA ILE A 85 0.00 -5.91 -8.50
C ILE A 85 0.18 -5.47 -9.95
N ASN A 86 0.18 -6.35 -10.95
CA ASN A 86 0.31 -5.93 -12.35
C ASN A 86 -1.04 -5.52 -12.98
N LYS A 87 -2.17 -5.93 -12.38
CA LYS A 87 -3.52 -5.73 -12.92
C LYS A 87 -4.36 -4.71 -12.15
N VAL A 88 -3.98 -4.37 -10.91
CA VAL A 88 -4.78 -3.51 -10.03
C VAL A 88 -4.00 -2.24 -9.65
N ARG A 89 -4.65 -1.07 -9.70
CA ARG A 89 -4.12 0.22 -9.21
C ARG A 89 -5.16 0.94 -8.35
N GLY A 90 -4.71 1.84 -7.48
CA GLY A 90 -5.57 2.64 -6.61
C GLY A 90 -4.80 3.29 -5.47
N GLY A 91 -5.34 4.35 -4.86
CA GLY A 91 -4.70 5.09 -3.77
C GLY A 91 -3.21 5.39 -4.01
N ASN A 92 -2.36 5.00 -3.06
CA ASN A 92 -0.90 5.18 -3.11
C ASN A 92 -0.21 4.35 -4.21
N TYR A 93 -0.93 3.39 -4.79
CA TYR A 93 -0.48 2.50 -5.85
C TYR A 93 -1.12 2.90 -7.18
N CYS A 94 -1.41 4.18 -7.41
CA CYS A 94 -2.05 4.63 -8.65
C CYS A 94 -1.10 4.68 -9.86
N LYS A 95 0.22 4.81 -9.63
CA LYS A 95 1.22 4.94 -10.70
C LYS A 95 1.46 3.59 -11.39
N GLU A 96 1.63 3.62 -12.71
CA GLU A 96 1.93 2.43 -13.52
C GLU A 96 3.20 1.73 -13.03
N LYS A 97 4.30 2.48 -12.93
CA LYS A 97 5.55 2.06 -12.30
C LYS A 97 5.58 2.56 -10.85
N LEU A 98 5.73 1.64 -9.90
CA LEU A 98 5.81 1.97 -8.47
C LEU A 98 7.26 2.28 -8.07
N LYS A 99 7.46 3.32 -7.26
CA LYS A 99 8.77 3.58 -6.63
C LYS A 99 9.15 2.41 -5.73
N TYR A 100 10.45 2.09 -5.64
CA TYR A 100 10.97 0.97 -4.86
C TYR A 100 10.45 0.94 -3.42
N ARG A 101 10.48 2.08 -2.71
CA ARG A 101 9.99 2.17 -1.32
C ARG A 101 8.50 1.81 -1.18
N ILE A 102 7.67 2.25 -2.13
CA ILE A 102 6.23 1.96 -2.17
C ILE A 102 6.04 0.46 -2.44
N PHE A 103 6.76 -0.09 -3.42
CA PHE A 103 6.71 -1.50 -3.77
C PHE A 103 7.12 -2.41 -2.60
N CYS A 104 8.21 -2.07 -1.89
CA CYS A 104 8.67 -2.78 -0.71
C CYS A 104 7.61 -2.76 0.42
N GLY A 105 7.00 -1.61 0.68
CA GLY A 105 5.90 -1.51 1.65
C GLY A 105 4.68 -2.34 1.26
N LEU A 106 4.32 -2.33 -0.03
CA LEU A 106 3.23 -3.15 -0.58
C LEU A 106 3.51 -4.65 -0.44
N LYS A 107 4.73 -5.10 -0.77
CA LYS A 107 5.14 -6.50 -0.63
C LYS A 107 5.05 -6.99 0.82
N LYS A 108 5.45 -6.15 1.79
CA LYS A 108 5.27 -6.45 3.22
C LYS A 108 3.80 -6.66 3.55
N ARG A 109 2.91 -5.76 3.13
CA ARG A 109 1.46 -5.89 3.36
C ARG A 109 0.87 -7.17 2.76
N LEU A 110 1.22 -7.48 1.51
CA LEU A 110 0.73 -8.68 0.81
C LEU A 110 1.25 -10.00 1.40
N LYS A 111 2.36 -9.98 2.14
CA LYS A 111 2.92 -11.17 2.82
C LYS A 111 1.97 -11.73 3.88
N TYR A 112 1.22 -10.86 4.56
CA TYR A 112 0.33 -11.23 5.68
C TYR A 112 -1.10 -11.52 5.24
N ILE A 113 -1.39 -11.46 3.94
CA ILE A 113 -2.72 -11.66 3.39
C ILE A 113 -2.75 -12.95 2.57
N THR A 114 -3.78 -13.77 2.74
CA THR A 114 -4.08 -14.92 1.89
C THR A 114 -5.23 -14.61 0.92
N THR A 115 -5.36 -15.42 -0.14
CA THR A 115 -6.38 -15.19 -1.18
C THR A 115 -7.79 -15.49 -0.72
N ASP A 116 -7.97 -16.26 0.34
CA ASP A 116 -9.24 -16.66 0.95
C ASP A 116 -9.79 -15.60 1.91
N MET A 117 -8.91 -14.82 2.57
CA MET A 117 -9.30 -13.74 3.49
C MET A 117 -10.32 -12.75 2.91
N SER A 118 -11.27 -12.36 3.75
CA SER A 118 -12.24 -11.30 3.54
C SER A 118 -11.61 -9.92 3.71
N LEU A 119 -12.26 -8.88 3.19
CA LEU A 119 -11.81 -7.50 3.37
C LEU A 119 -11.79 -7.09 4.84
N LYS A 120 -12.74 -7.59 5.64
CA LYS A 120 -12.81 -7.32 7.08
C LYS A 120 -11.58 -7.86 7.80
N GLU A 121 -11.22 -9.12 7.58
CA GLU A 121 -10.03 -9.74 8.19
C GLU A 121 -8.75 -8.99 7.82
N ILE A 122 -8.62 -8.54 6.58
CA ILE A 122 -7.48 -7.72 6.15
C ILE A 122 -7.44 -6.37 6.86
N ASN A 123 -8.59 -5.70 6.98
CA ASN A 123 -8.67 -4.43 7.71
C ASN A 123 -8.29 -4.62 9.17
N ASP A 124 -8.77 -5.68 9.82
CA ASP A 124 -8.42 -6.01 11.21
C ASP A 124 -6.89 -6.20 11.36
N ILE A 125 -6.24 -6.97 10.48
CA ILE A 125 -4.77 -7.13 10.44
C ILE A 125 -4.04 -5.79 10.26
N PHE A 126 -4.53 -4.93 9.36
CA PHE A 126 -3.90 -3.64 9.10
C PHE A 126 -4.10 -2.63 10.22
N CYS A 127 -5.25 -2.68 10.91
CA CYS A 127 -5.50 -1.93 12.12
C CYS A 127 -4.54 -2.36 13.23
N GLU A 128 -4.32 -3.66 13.42
CA GLU A 128 -3.33 -4.17 14.38
C GLU A 128 -1.92 -3.64 14.09
N PHE A 129 -1.48 -3.62 12.82
CA PHE A 129 -0.19 -3.00 12.48
C PHE A 129 -0.13 -1.49 12.74
N LYS A 130 -1.25 -0.77 12.55
CA LYS A 130 -1.35 0.66 12.86
C LYS A 130 -1.25 0.90 14.38
N MET A 131 -1.90 0.06 15.18
CA MET A 131 -1.85 0.11 16.64
C MET A 131 -0.47 -0.31 17.19
N ALA A 132 0.18 -1.32 16.60
CA ALA A 132 1.51 -1.78 16.97
C ALA A 132 2.64 -0.79 16.63
N LYS A 133 2.38 0.24 15.81
CA LYS A 133 3.30 1.38 15.58
C LYS A 133 3.09 2.53 16.56
N TYR A 134 1.88 2.67 17.09
CA TYR A 134 1.57 3.64 18.14
C TYR A 134 2.10 3.20 19.50
N ASP A 135 2.30 1.90 19.69
CA ASP A 135 2.98 1.37 20.87
C ASP A 135 4.43 0.96 20.55
N THR A 136 5.35 1.57 21.28
CA THR A 136 6.81 1.32 21.34
C THR A 136 7.73 1.99 20.31
N LYS A 137 8.68 2.75 20.87
CA LYS A 137 10.10 3.08 20.57
C LYS A 137 10.85 2.46 19.35
N ILE A 138 10.29 1.51 18.61
CA ILE A 138 10.95 0.70 17.58
C ILE A 138 11.07 1.45 16.23
N GLU A 139 10.12 2.31 15.86
CA GLU A 139 10.17 3.04 14.57
C GLU A 139 11.25 4.14 14.51
N THR A 140 11.62 4.72 15.66
CA THR A 140 12.62 5.80 15.72
C THR A 140 14.03 5.31 15.40
N ILE A 141 14.32 4.04 15.68
CA ILE A 141 15.64 3.43 15.45
C ILE A 141 15.75 2.95 14.01
N GLU A 142 14.73 2.27 13.47
CA GLU A 142 14.74 1.84 12.06
C GLU A 142 14.72 3.03 11.09
N SER A 143 13.95 4.09 11.37
CA SER A 143 13.94 5.30 10.53
C SER A 143 15.26 6.09 10.60
N LYS A 144 15.93 6.12 11.76
CA LYS A 144 17.28 6.71 11.92
C LYS A 144 18.37 5.88 11.24
N LEU A 145 18.26 4.54 11.27
CA LEU A 145 19.20 3.66 10.57
C LEU A 145 19.01 3.71 9.05
N LEU A 146 17.77 3.72 8.55
CA LEU A 146 17.50 3.84 7.10
C LEU A 146 17.89 5.21 6.52
N LYS A 147 17.73 6.31 7.28
CA LYS A 147 18.21 7.64 6.86
C LYS A 147 19.74 7.79 6.87
N LYS A 148 20.43 6.97 7.66
CA LYS A 148 21.90 7.02 7.79
C LYS A 148 22.62 6.10 6.80
N LEU A 149 21.89 5.18 6.14
CA LEU A 149 22.47 4.11 5.33
C LEU A 149 22.33 4.27 3.82
N TYR A 150 21.49 5.13 3.26
CA TYR A 150 21.40 5.24 1.80
C TYR A 150 21.24 6.66 1.27
N ILE A 151 22.05 6.90 0.24
CA ILE A 151 22.39 8.08 -0.55
C ILE A 151 21.15 8.61 -1.30
N GLU A 152 21.19 9.90 -1.63
CA GLU A 152 20.13 10.63 -2.32
C GLU A 152 19.69 9.97 -3.64
N GLU A 153 18.41 10.18 -3.95
CA GLU A 153 17.65 9.60 -5.04
C GLU A 153 18.17 10.06 -6.42
N GLU A 154 19.02 9.27 -7.08
CA GLU A 154 19.05 9.13 -8.55
C GLU A 154 20.03 8.00 -8.92
N ASP A 155 19.71 7.23 -9.96
CA ASP A 155 20.59 6.22 -10.60
C ASP A 155 20.83 4.85 -9.93
N VAL A 156 19.77 4.12 -9.54
CA VAL A 156 19.90 2.65 -9.40
C VAL A 156 19.44 1.98 -10.70
N LYS A 157 20.37 1.36 -11.45
CA LYS A 157 20.09 0.69 -12.72
C LYS A 157 19.63 -0.76 -12.47
N ASP A 158 18.87 -1.33 -13.40
CA ASP A 158 18.28 -2.68 -13.27
C ASP A 158 19.31 -3.81 -13.05
N GLU A 159 20.57 -3.58 -13.40
CA GLU A 159 21.71 -4.49 -13.15
C GLU A 159 22.16 -4.50 -11.69
N ASP A 160 22.03 -3.39 -10.97
CA ASP A 160 22.43 -3.26 -9.56
C ASP A 160 21.48 -4.06 -8.64
N ILE A 161 20.24 -4.24 -9.07
CA ILE A 161 19.23 -5.05 -8.36
C ILE A 161 19.54 -6.56 -8.50
N LYS A 162 20.07 -7.00 -9.64
CA LYS A 162 20.43 -8.41 -9.87
C LYS A 162 21.68 -8.85 -9.11
N ASN A 163 22.58 -7.91 -8.80
CA ASN A 163 23.82 -8.16 -8.07
C ASN A 163 23.73 -7.91 -6.56
N PHE A 164 22.53 -7.70 -6.00
CA PHE A 164 22.34 -7.48 -4.57
C PHE A 164 22.54 -8.79 -3.78
N ASP A 165 23.80 -9.08 -3.44
CA ASP A 165 24.18 -10.27 -2.70
C ASP A 165 23.81 -10.15 -1.21
N LEU A 166 22.76 -10.87 -0.82
CA LEU A 166 22.25 -10.96 0.55
C LEU A 166 23.30 -11.46 1.56
N ASN A 167 24.40 -12.06 1.09
CA ASN A 167 25.49 -12.51 1.96
C ASN A 167 26.30 -11.35 2.55
N LEU A 168 26.38 -10.18 1.88
CA LEU A 168 27.09 -9.02 2.40
C LEU A 168 26.46 -8.47 3.69
N ILE A 169 25.13 -8.53 3.80
CA ILE A 169 24.38 -8.08 4.98
C ILE A 169 24.65 -9.01 6.18
N ARG A 170 24.74 -10.33 5.93
CA ARG A 170 25.04 -11.32 6.97
C ARG A 170 26.44 -11.15 7.56
N ASP A 171 27.42 -10.78 6.74
CA ASP A 171 28.81 -10.60 7.19
C ASP A 171 29.00 -9.29 7.97
N GLU A 172 28.26 -8.24 7.61
CA GLU A 172 28.16 -6.98 8.36
C GLU A 172 27.53 -7.19 9.75
N GLU A 173 26.48 -8.02 9.85
CA GLU A 173 25.81 -8.34 11.12
C GLU A 173 26.70 -9.16 12.06
N LYS A 174 27.42 -10.17 11.53
CA LYS A 174 28.39 -10.95 12.30
C LYS A 174 29.55 -10.09 12.84
N LYS A 175 30.00 -9.09 12.07
CA LYS A 175 31.02 -8.13 12.53
C LYS A 175 30.52 -7.23 13.66
N LYS A 176 29.23 -6.85 13.64
CA LYS A 176 28.60 -6.04 14.70
C LYS A 176 28.38 -6.83 16.00
N GLU A 177 28.00 -8.10 15.92
CA GLU A 177 27.89 -8.97 17.11
C GLU A 177 29.24 -9.19 17.80
N LYS A 178 30.30 -9.44 17.04
CA LYS A 178 31.67 -9.57 17.58
C LYS A 178 32.18 -8.28 18.25
N LYS A 179 31.73 -7.11 17.77
CA LYS A 179 32.04 -5.81 18.41
C LYS A 179 31.26 -5.63 19.72
N LYS A 180 29.98 -6.01 19.76
CA LYS A 180 29.16 -5.95 20.98
C LYS A 180 29.69 -6.89 22.07
N SER A 181 30.12 -8.11 21.71
CA SER A 181 30.65 -9.08 22.69
C SER A 181 31.99 -8.67 23.31
N ARG A 182 32.73 -7.74 22.69
CA ARG A 182 33.98 -7.18 23.24
C ARG A 182 33.75 -6.02 24.21
N ILE A 183 32.62 -5.34 24.13
CA ILE A 183 32.30 -4.18 24.98
C ILE A 183 31.73 -4.62 26.34
N VAL A 184 31.15 -5.82 26.43
CA VAL A 184 30.53 -6.35 27.67
C VAL A 184 31.55 -7.05 28.59
N LYS A 185 32.81 -7.21 28.15
CA LYS A 185 33.86 -7.93 28.90
C LYS A 185 35.01 -7.05 29.42
N ASN A 186 34.89 -5.72 29.34
CA ASN A 186 35.87 -4.76 29.87
C ASN A 186 35.22 -3.82 30.88
#